data_AF-A0A355U0Y8-F1
#
_entry.id   AF-A0A355U0Y8-F1
#
_cell.length_a   1.000
_cell.length_b   1.000
_cell.length_c   1.000
_cell.angle_alpha   90.00
_cell.angle_beta   90.00
_cell.angle_gamma   90.00
#
_symmetry.space_group_name_H-M   'P 1'
#
loop_
_entity.id
_entity.type
_entity.pdbx_description
1 polymer ?
#
loop_
_entity_poly.entity_id
_entity_poly.type
_entity_poly.pdbx_seq_one_letter_code
_entity_poly.pdbx_strand_id
1 'polypeptide(L)'
;MMFVLNMKIRKKHIIPIVIVIISAVVLFLIVFSSGDDAPHDSATCDEAGKYSLVAQTVGGECGFLKQFGYEVNADSRKCETVTIPSVFNETYEEYNALQKKIGLDLEAFKGRKAQKITYMLENSDERYAVILTLNGRVIGAHLTNGEYGDVNKPLI
;
A
#
# COMPACT_ATOMS: atom_id res chain seq x y z
N MET A 1 2.47 -42.38 23.65
CA MET A 1 1.49 -43.46 23.41
C MET A 1 0.82 -43.20 22.07
N MET A 2 0.81 -44.18 21.18
CA MET A 2 0.32 -44.04 19.80
C MET A 2 -1.09 -44.64 19.74
N PHE A 3 -2.11 -43.80 19.61
CA PHE A 3 -3.51 -44.24 19.51
C PHE A 3 -3.82 -44.60 18.06
N VAL A 4 -3.75 -45.89 17.74
CA VAL A 4 -4.20 -46.42 16.45
C VAL A 4 -5.70 -46.69 16.56
N LEU A 5 -6.52 -45.79 16.01
CA LEU A 5 -7.97 -45.96 15.92
C LEU A 5 -8.31 -46.92 14.77
N ASN A 6 -8.44 -48.21 15.09
CA ASN A 6 -8.97 -49.20 14.15
C ASN A 6 -10.51 -49.10 14.09
N MET A 7 -11.03 -48.12 13.35
CA MET A 7 -12.48 -47.90 13.22
C MET A 7 -13.05 -48.72 12.07
N LYS A 8 -13.80 -49.78 12.40
CA LYS A 8 -14.47 -50.68 11.46
C LYS A 8 -15.75 -50.02 10.94
N ILE A 9 -15.63 -49.13 9.94
CA ILE A 9 -16.77 -48.37 9.40
C ILE A 9 -17.67 -49.30 8.57
N ARG A 10 -18.95 -49.39 8.94
CA ARG A 10 -19.97 -50.20 8.24
C ARG A 10 -20.40 -49.48 6.95
N LYS A 11 -20.33 -50.15 5.79
CA LYS A 11 -20.50 -49.60 4.42
C LYS A 11 -21.71 -48.66 4.22
N LYS A 12 -22.82 -48.89 4.93
CA LYS A 12 -24.07 -48.10 4.83
C LYS A 12 -24.03 -46.71 5.49
N HIS A 13 -23.02 -46.41 6.30
CA HIS A 13 -22.83 -45.08 6.91
C HIS A 13 -21.65 -44.30 6.32
N ILE A 14 -20.94 -44.87 5.33
CA ILE A 14 -19.79 -44.21 4.68
C ILE A 14 -20.25 -43.03 3.83
N ILE A 15 -21.33 -43.21 3.05
CA ILE A 15 -21.83 -42.21 2.10
C ILE A 15 -22.22 -40.88 2.76
N PRO A 16 -23.01 -40.83 3.86
CA PRO A 16 -23.36 -39.55 4.49
C PRO A 16 -22.17 -38.86 5.16
N ILE A 17 -21.20 -39.62 5.70
CA ILE A 17 -20.01 -39.05 6.34
C ILE A 17 -19.11 -38.36 5.32
N VAL A 18 -18.95 -38.93 4.12
CA VAL A 18 -18.17 -38.32 3.04
C VAL A 18 -18.80 -37.00 2.58
N ILE A 19 -20.13 -36.92 2.49
CA ILE A 19 -20.83 -35.69 2.09
C ILE A 19 -20.64 -34.56 3.11
N VAL A 20 -20.69 -34.86 4.41
CA VAL A 20 -20.46 -33.86 5.48
C VAL A 20 -19.02 -33.34 5.44
N ILE A 21 -18.04 -34.21 5.24
CA ILE A 21 -16.62 -33.84 5.13
C ILE A 21 -16.39 -32.96 3.88
N ILE A 22 -16.98 -33.30 2.73
CA ILE A 22 -16.87 -32.48 1.52
C ILE A 22 -17.48 -31.08 1.75
N SER A 23 -18.65 -30.98 2.40
CA SER A 23 -19.25 -29.66 2.67
C SER A 23 -18.40 -28.83 3.64
N ALA A 24 -17.76 -29.46 4.63
CA ALA A 24 -16.86 -28.79 5.56
C ALA A 24 -15.58 -28.32 4.87
N VAL A 25 -15.03 -29.10 3.93
CA VAL A 25 -13.87 -28.70 3.13
C VAL A 25 -14.21 -27.55 2.17
N VAL A 26 -15.40 -27.55 1.57
CA VAL A 26 -15.87 -26.44 0.71
C VAL A 26 -16.08 -25.17 1.54
N LEU A 27 -16.70 -25.26 2.72
CA LEU A 27 -16.83 -24.13 3.65
C LEU A 27 -15.47 -23.64 4.15
N PHE A 28 -14.53 -24.53 4.44
CA PHE A 28 -13.19 -24.18 4.85
C PHE A 28 -12.40 -23.50 3.71
N LEU A 29 -12.56 -23.95 2.46
CA LEU A 29 -11.95 -23.30 1.29
C LEU A 29 -12.53 -21.90 1.05
N ILE A 30 -13.84 -21.69 1.22
CA ILE A 30 -14.47 -20.37 1.07
C ILE A 30 -14.00 -19.40 2.18
N VAL A 31 -13.87 -19.88 3.41
CA VAL A 31 -13.38 -19.07 4.54
C VAL A 31 -11.88 -18.77 4.42
N PHE A 32 -11.06 -19.71 3.92
CA PHE A 32 -9.63 -19.47 3.69
C PHE A 32 -9.33 -18.64 2.44
N SER A 33 -10.21 -18.62 1.44
CA SER A 33 -10.08 -17.72 0.28
C SER A 33 -10.61 -16.31 0.54
N SER A 34 -11.16 -16.04 1.72
CA SER A 34 -11.51 -14.68 2.19
C SER A 34 -10.38 -14.02 2.99
N GLY A 35 -9.18 -14.61 3.00
CA GLY A 35 -7.95 -13.92 3.36
C GLY A 35 -7.52 -12.99 2.22
N ASP A 36 -8.28 -11.93 2.01
CA ASP A 36 -7.94 -10.80 1.15
C ASP A 36 -6.81 -9.99 1.83
N ASP A 37 -5.62 -10.60 1.97
CA ASP A 37 -4.36 -9.87 2.01
C ASP A 37 -3.93 -9.55 0.58
N ALA A 38 -4.89 -9.21 -0.30
CA ALA A 38 -4.55 -8.47 -1.50
C ALA A 38 -4.00 -7.14 -0.99
N PRO A 39 -2.73 -6.81 -1.28
CA PRO A 39 -2.19 -5.59 -0.75
C PRO A 39 -3.03 -4.44 -1.34
N HIS A 40 -3.52 -3.56 -0.49
CA HIS A 40 -4.49 -2.53 -0.86
C HIS A 40 -3.95 -1.70 -2.03
N ASP A 41 -4.47 -1.93 -3.24
CA ASP A 41 -4.12 -1.16 -4.46
C ASP A 41 -4.75 0.23 -4.45
N SER A 42 -5.46 0.57 -3.39
CA SER A 42 -6.14 1.85 -3.21
C SER A 42 -6.15 2.28 -1.76
N ALA A 43 -5.97 3.57 -1.54
CA ALA A 43 -6.20 4.24 -0.27
C ALA A 43 -7.46 5.11 -0.38
N THR A 44 -8.00 5.49 0.77
CA THR A 44 -9.13 6.42 0.86
C THR A 44 -8.71 7.59 1.73
N CYS A 45 -9.00 8.81 1.29
CA CYS A 45 -8.93 9.99 2.14
C CYS A 45 -10.25 10.74 2.06
N ASP A 46 -10.58 11.47 3.13
CA ASP A 46 -11.89 12.12 3.25
C ASP A 46 -12.10 13.21 2.18
N GLU A 47 -11.01 13.81 1.68
CA GLU A 47 -11.06 14.92 0.71
C GLU A 47 -10.96 14.46 -0.76
N ALA A 48 -10.13 13.47 -1.10
CA ALA A 48 -9.98 12.98 -2.48
C ALA A 48 -10.76 11.67 -2.78
N GLY A 49 -11.39 11.06 -1.76
CA GLY A 49 -12.10 9.79 -1.91
C GLY A 49 -11.14 8.60 -2.08
N LYS A 50 -11.60 7.55 -2.75
CA LYS A 50 -10.82 6.34 -3.04
C LYS A 50 -9.93 6.57 -4.26
N TYR A 51 -8.63 6.41 -4.10
CA TYR A 51 -7.63 6.62 -5.15
C TYR A 51 -6.64 5.43 -5.21
N SER A 52 -6.02 5.21 -6.38
CA SER A 52 -5.13 4.09 -6.65
C SER A 52 -3.70 4.38 -6.18
N LEU A 53 -3.04 3.40 -5.55
CA LEU A 53 -1.64 3.50 -5.08
C LEU A 53 -0.62 2.92 -6.05
N VAL A 54 -1.05 2.50 -7.24
CA VAL A 54 -0.19 1.78 -8.19
C VAL A 54 0.85 2.72 -8.80
N ALA A 55 2.13 2.49 -8.49
CA ALA A 55 3.27 3.28 -8.95
C ALA A 55 4.44 2.37 -9.40
N GLN A 56 4.11 1.25 -10.07
CA GLN A 56 5.11 0.31 -10.60
C GLN A 56 5.82 0.84 -11.85
N THR A 57 5.20 1.78 -12.56
CA THR A 57 5.70 2.38 -13.80
C THR A 57 5.65 3.88 -13.71
N VAL A 58 6.43 4.57 -14.56
CA VAL A 58 6.38 6.04 -14.71
C VAL A 58 4.94 6.51 -15.00
N GLY A 59 4.20 5.78 -15.84
CA GLY A 59 2.79 6.08 -16.11
C GLY A 59 1.88 5.91 -14.89
N GLY A 60 2.16 4.92 -14.03
CA GLY A 60 1.45 4.74 -12.76
C GLY A 60 1.76 5.87 -11.77
N GLU A 61 3.02 6.29 -11.67
CA GLU A 61 3.46 7.42 -10.84
C GLU A 61 2.77 8.73 -11.27
N CYS A 62 2.76 9.05 -12.58
CA CYS A 62 2.05 10.20 -13.11
C CYS A 62 0.52 10.06 -12.92
N GLY A 63 -0.02 8.87 -13.14
CA GLY A 63 -1.45 8.58 -12.96
C GLY A 63 -1.91 8.71 -11.51
N PHE A 64 -1.05 8.41 -10.55
CA PHE A 64 -1.27 8.69 -9.13
C PHE A 64 -1.41 10.19 -8.89
N LEU A 65 -0.43 10.99 -9.31
CA LEU A 65 -0.44 12.45 -9.10
C LEU A 65 -1.61 13.14 -9.81
N LYS A 66 -2.00 12.62 -10.99
CA LYS A 66 -3.15 13.13 -11.74
C LYS A 66 -4.48 12.95 -11.01
N GLN A 67 -4.62 11.95 -10.13
CA GLN A 67 -5.82 11.78 -9.30
C GLN A 67 -5.98 12.91 -8.27
N PHE A 68 -4.88 13.58 -7.92
CA PHE A 68 -4.86 14.78 -7.07
C PHE A 68 -4.84 16.07 -7.89
N GLY A 69 -5.03 15.99 -9.22
CA GLY A 69 -5.07 17.15 -10.11
C GLY A 69 -3.70 17.72 -10.50
N TYR A 70 -2.60 17.01 -10.22
CA TYR A 70 -1.25 17.45 -10.59
C TYR A 70 -0.76 16.78 -11.86
N GLU A 71 -0.34 17.58 -12.84
CA GLU A 71 0.38 17.13 -14.02
C GLU A 71 1.88 17.39 -13.86
N VAL A 72 2.68 16.38 -14.20
CA VAL A 72 4.13 16.37 -13.99
C VAL A 72 4.88 16.02 -15.26
N ASN A 73 6.06 16.63 -15.41
CA ASN A 73 6.94 16.34 -16.52
C ASN A 73 7.63 14.98 -16.27
N ALA A 74 7.24 13.97 -17.03
CA ALA A 74 7.76 12.60 -16.89
C ALA A 74 9.28 12.49 -17.10
N ASP A 75 9.87 13.38 -17.92
CA ASP A 75 11.31 13.41 -18.21
C ASP A 75 12.14 13.98 -17.04
N SER A 76 11.50 14.71 -16.13
CA SER A 76 12.15 15.29 -14.94
C SER A 76 12.34 14.29 -13.79
N ARG A 77 11.94 13.03 -13.98
CA ARG A 77 11.92 11.98 -12.96
C ARG A 77 13.30 11.77 -12.33
N LYS A 78 13.41 12.02 -11.02
CA LYS A 78 14.58 11.67 -10.21
C LYS A 78 14.21 10.59 -9.20
N CYS A 79 14.94 9.47 -9.19
CA CYS A 79 14.69 8.37 -8.25
C CYS A 79 15.89 8.19 -7.31
N GLU A 80 15.62 8.16 -6.01
CA GLU A 80 16.60 7.97 -4.95
C GLU A 80 16.12 6.90 -3.98
N THR A 81 17.01 6.02 -3.50
CA THR A 81 16.64 5.08 -2.45
C THR A 81 16.83 5.74 -1.09
N VAL A 82 15.75 5.80 -0.30
CA VAL A 82 15.74 6.35 1.06
C VAL A 82 15.36 5.26 2.05
N THR A 83 15.87 5.34 3.28
CA THR A 83 15.48 4.42 4.35
C THR A 83 14.53 5.14 5.28
N ILE A 84 13.35 4.57 5.50
CA ILE A 84 12.41 5.07 6.50
C ILE A 84 13.01 4.74 7.87
N PRO A 85 13.20 5.73 8.76
CA PRO A 85 13.75 5.49 10.08
C PRO A 85 12.96 4.41 10.83
N SER A 86 13.66 3.56 11.59
CA SER A 86 12.99 2.57 12.46
C SER A 86 12.33 3.23 13.67
N VAL A 87 12.85 4.39 14.09
CA VAL A 87 12.32 5.21 15.16
C VAL A 87 12.05 6.59 14.59
N PHE A 88 10.82 7.10 14.74
CA PHE A 88 10.48 8.45 14.30
C PHE A 88 10.88 9.43 15.40
N ASN A 89 11.49 10.53 14.99
CA ASN A 89 11.65 11.72 15.81
C ASN A 89 10.48 12.68 15.52
N GLU A 90 10.40 13.79 16.27
CA GLU A 90 9.36 14.81 16.10
C GLU A 90 9.16 15.24 14.63
N THR A 91 10.26 15.48 13.91
CA THR A 91 10.22 15.81 12.46
C THR A 91 9.56 14.73 11.60
N TYR A 92 9.89 13.44 11.85
CA TYR A 92 9.26 12.34 11.11
C TYR A 92 7.82 12.06 11.57
N GLU A 93 7.48 12.35 12.82
CA GLU A 93 6.11 12.26 13.31
C GLU A 93 5.22 13.32 12.66
N GLU A 94 5.67 14.56 12.58
CA GLU A 94 5.01 15.64 11.83
C GLU A 94 4.88 15.28 10.35
N TYR A 95 5.95 14.79 9.74
CA TYR A 95 5.93 14.34 8.36
C TYR A 95 4.92 13.21 8.14
N ASN A 96 4.88 12.21 9.03
CA ASN A 96 3.90 11.12 8.94
C ASN A 96 2.47 11.60 9.17
N ALA A 97 2.26 12.58 10.06
CA ALA A 97 0.95 13.17 10.26
C ALA A 97 0.42 13.83 8.98
N LEU A 98 1.29 14.47 8.19
CA LEU A 98 0.92 14.98 6.86
C LEU A 98 0.52 13.85 5.90
N GLN A 99 1.24 12.72 5.91
CA GLN A 99 0.90 11.55 5.08
C GLN A 99 -0.44 10.93 5.49
N LYS A 100 -0.74 10.87 6.79
CA LYS A 100 -2.00 10.33 7.30
C LYS A 100 -3.21 11.11 6.83
N LYS A 101 -3.08 12.41 6.56
CA LYS A 101 -4.17 13.24 6.00
C LYS A 101 -4.63 12.75 4.64
N ILE A 102 -3.70 12.27 3.81
CA ILE A 102 -4.03 11.65 2.53
C ILE A 102 -4.31 10.15 2.67
N GLY A 103 -4.38 9.59 3.88
CA GLY A 103 -4.65 8.16 4.09
C GLY A 103 -3.43 7.24 3.92
N LEU A 104 -2.21 7.80 4.04
CA LEU A 104 -0.96 7.05 3.99
C LEU A 104 -0.28 7.03 5.36
N ASP A 105 0.21 5.88 5.81
CA ASP A 105 0.90 5.75 7.10
C ASP A 105 2.28 5.13 6.94
N LEU A 106 3.32 5.92 7.20
CA LEU A 106 4.71 5.50 7.14
C LEU A 106 5.13 4.65 8.34
N GLU A 107 4.36 4.61 9.43
CA GLU A 107 4.69 3.79 10.60
C GLU A 107 4.73 2.30 10.26
N ALA A 108 3.86 1.84 9.36
CA ALA A 108 3.84 0.46 8.87
C ALA A 108 5.11 0.06 8.09
N PHE A 109 5.91 1.05 7.69
CA PHE A 109 7.09 0.88 6.84
C PHE A 109 8.40 1.30 7.53
N LYS A 110 8.38 1.49 8.85
CA LYS A 110 9.57 1.77 9.67
C LYS A 110 10.70 0.77 9.41
N GLY A 111 11.92 1.28 9.21
CA GLY A 111 13.12 0.48 8.94
C GLY A 111 13.20 -0.10 7.52
N ARG A 112 12.23 0.18 6.64
CA ARG A 112 12.24 -0.31 5.24
C ARG A 112 12.88 0.69 4.29
N LYS A 113 13.43 0.19 3.19
CA LYS A 113 13.95 1.00 2.09
C LYS A 113 12.85 1.31 1.09
N ALA A 114 12.59 2.58 0.85
CA ALA A 114 11.63 3.07 -0.14
C ALA A 114 12.36 3.82 -1.26
N GLN A 115 11.70 3.96 -2.41
CA GLN A 115 12.16 4.83 -3.48
C GLN A 115 11.48 6.18 -3.35
N LYS A 116 12.28 7.24 -3.18
CA LYS A 116 11.83 8.63 -3.29
C LYS A 116 11.96 9.05 -4.74
N ILE A 117 10.82 9.30 -5.37
CA ILE A 117 10.73 9.75 -6.74
C ILE A 117 10.27 11.21 -6.72
N THR A 118 10.99 12.07 -7.41
CA THR A 118 10.69 13.50 -7.50
C THR A 118 10.41 13.87 -8.94
N TYR A 119 9.37 14.67 -9.14
CA TYR A 119 8.91 15.18 -10.42
C TYR A 119 8.73 16.69 -10.38
N MET A 120 9.05 17.38 -11.47
CA MET A 120 8.71 18.78 -11.67
C MET A 120 7.26 18.90 -12.15
N LEU A 121 6.48 19.81 -11.57
CA LEU A 121 5.12 20.08 -12.03
C LEU A 121 5.16 20.84 -13.37
N GLU A 122 4.27 20.50 -14.30
CA GLU A 122 4.23 21.19 -15.61
C GLU A 122 3.75 22.65 -15.49
N ASN A 123 2.94 22.95 -14.48
CA ASN A 123 2.32 24.27 -14.28
C ASN A 123 3.06 25.16 -13.26
N SER A 124 4.29 24.81 -12.85
CA SER A 124 5.05 25.60 -11.88
C SER A 124 6.55 25.35 -11.96
N ASP A 125 7.32 26.40 -12.25
CA ASP A 125 8.78 26.31 -12.45
C ASP A 125 9.57 25.99 -11.17
N GLU A 126 8.94 26.01 -9.99
CA GLU A 126 9.59 25.88 -8.69
C GLU A 126 8.85 24.95 -7.73
N ARG A 127 7.95 24.09 -8.23
CA ARG A 127 7.27 23.09 -7.40
C ARG A 127 7.55 21.69 -7.90
N TYR A 128 7.81 20.82 -6.94
CA TYR A 128 8.09 19.41 -7.15
C TYR A 128 7.08 18.54 -6.41
N ALA A 129 6.64 17.48 -7.07
CA ALA A 129 5.89 16.40 -6.45
C ALA A 129 6.88 15.30 -6.05
N VAL A 130 6.85 14.93 -4.78
CA VAL A 130 7.64 13.84 -4.23
C VAL A 130 6.71 12.69 -3.90
N ILE A 131 7.06 11.50 -4.39
CA ILE A 131 6.37 10.24 -4.14
C ILE A 131 7.35 9.28 -3.48
N LEU A 132 6.95 8.66 -2.37
CA LEU A 132 7.64 7.54 -1.76
C LEU A 132 6.95 6.26 -2.19
N THR A 133 7.69 5.36 -2.85
CA THR A 133 7.19 4.06 -3.27
C THR A 133 7.92 2.90 -2.59
N LEU A 134 7.17 1.86 -2.23
CA LEU A 134 7.69 0.61 -1.71
C LEU A 134 6.99 -0.54 -2.43
N ASN A 135 7.75 -1.47 -3.01
CA ASN A 135 7.21 -2.59 -3.79
C ASN A 135 6.25 -2.14 -4.91
N GLY A 136 6.54 -1.01 -5.55
CA GLY A 136 5.74 -0.45 -6.64
C GLY A 136 4.41 0.19 -6.21
N ARG A 137 4.26 0.51 -4.92
CA ARG A 137 3.08 1.16 -4.35
C ARG A 137 3.46 2.47 -3.69
N VAL A 138 2.61 3.48 -3.82
CA VAL A 138 2.79 4.74 -3.09
C VAL A 138 2.51 4.51 -1.61
N ILE A 139 3.48 4.86 -0.78
CA ILE A 139 3.38 4.81 0.69
C ILE A 139 3.49 6.21 1.32
N GLY A 140 3.83 7.22 0.53
CA GLY A 140 3.81 8.62 0.93
C GLY A 140 3.88 9.52 -0.30
N ALA A 141 3.28 10.70 -0.26
CA ALA A 141 3.42 11.72 -1.28
C ALA A 141 3.22 13.14 -0.70
N HIS A 142 3.92 14.12 -1.26
CA HIS A 142 3.81 15.53 -0.86
C HIS A 142 4.32 16.45 -1.97
N LEU A 143 3.97 17.74 -1.86
CA LEU A 143 4.57 18.81 -2.64
C LEU A 143 5.67 19.50 -1.83
N THR A 144 6.74 19.85 -2.53
CA THR A 144 7.85 20.67 -2.02
C THR A 144 8.21 21.72 -3.07
N ASN A 145 8.77 22.84 -2.65
CA ASN A 145 9.36 23.83 -3.56
C ASN A 145 10.85 23.60 -3.82
N GLY A 146 11.41 22.50 -3.31
CA GLY A 146 12.81 22.13 -3.55
C GLY A 146 13.81 22.86 -2.65
N GLU A 147 13.36 23.78 -1.79
CA GLU A 147 14.21 24.39 -0.78
C GLU A 147 14.36 23.48 0.45
N TYR A 148 15.60 23.30 0.90
CA TYR A 148 15.89 22.50 2.08
C TYR A 148 15.39 23.22 3.34
N GLY A 149 14.42 22.61 4.03
CA GLY A 149 13.80 23.17 5.23
C GLY A 149 12.46 23.86 5.00
N ASP A 150 11.96 23.85 3.76
CA ASP A 150 10.63 24.39 3.48
C ASP A 150 9.49 23.44 3.87
N VAL A 151 8.30 24.02 4.06
CA VAL A 151 7.14 23.31 4.59
C VAL A 151 6.58 22.36 3.53
N ASN A 152 6.77 21.05 3.75
CA ASN A 152 6.13 20.02 2.94
C ASN A 152 4.60 20.16 3.00
N LYS A 153 3.97 20.21 1.83
CA LYS A 153 2.50 20.29 1.74
C LYS A 153 1.90 18.95 1.34
N PRO A 154 0.77 18.54 1.94
CA PRO A 154 0.06 17.36 1.47
C PRO A 154 -0.44 17.57 0.03
N LEU A 155 -0.84 16.47 -0.64
CA LEU A 155 -1.42 16.52 -1.99
C LEU A 155 -2.89 16.99 -2.02
N ILE A 156 -3.47 17.30 -0.86
CA ILE A 156 -4.84 17.79 -0.68
C ILE A 156 -4.80 19.21 -0.12
#